data_AF-A0A2D4NE66-F1
#
_entry.id   AF-A0A2D4NE66-F1
#
_cell.length_a   1.000
_cell.length_b   1.000
_cell.length_c   1.000
_cell.angle_alpha   90.00
_cell.angle_beta   90.00
_cell.angle_gamma   90.00
#
_symmetry.space_group_name_H-M   'P 1'
#
loop_
_entity.id
_entity.type
_entity.pdbx_description
1 polymer ?
#
loop_
_entity_poly.entity_id
_entity_poly.type
_entity_poly.pdbx_seq_one_letter_code
_entity_poly.pdbx_strand_id
1 'polypeptide(L)'
;GLTALDTMVCTGCCSCLDHIVTYLFKQLSRSTKKRSAPLTQESDRFLHIMQQHPEMIQQMLSTVLNIIIFEDCRNQWSMSRPLLGLILLNEKYFSDLRNSIVNSQPPEKQQAMHL
;
A
#
# COMPACT_ATOMS: atom_id res chain seq x y z
N GLY A 1 7.06 -4.79 13.34
CA GLY A 1 7.15 -3.33 13.11
C GLY A 1 5.75 -2.74 13.07
N LEU A 2 5.04 -2.89 11.95
CA LEU A 2 3.67 -2.39 11.78
C LEU A 2 2.66 -2.99 12.78
N THR A 3 2.88 -4.24 13.20
CA THR A 3 2.08 -4.96 14.21
C THR A 3 2.64 -4.85 15.63
N ALA A 4 3.58 -3.93 15.88
CA ALA A 4 4.13 -3.75 17.22
C ALA A 4 3.05 -3.25 18.19
N LEU A 5 3.03 -3.79 19.41
CA LEU A 5 2.14 -3.33 20.49
C LEU A 5 2.47 -1.90 20.93
N ASP A 6 3.72 -1.49 20.77
CA ASP A 6 4.15 -0.12 21.01
C ASP A 6 3.70 0.79 19.86
N THR A 7 2.78 1.70 20.17
CA THR A 7 2.22 2.66 19.22
C THR A 7 3.28 3.58 18.60
N MET A 8 4.35 3.92 19.31
CA MET A 8 5.42 4.76 18.79
C MET A 8 6.23 4.01 17.73
N VAL A 9 6.52 2.72 17.96
CA VAL A 9 7.19 1.86 16.97
C VAL A 9 6.31 1.67 15.74
N CYS A 10 5.02 1.37 15.94
CA CYS A 10 4.05 1.26 14.86
C CYS A 10 3.99 2.55 14.03
N THR A 11 3.87 3.71 14.68
CA THR A 11 3.82 5.03 14.04
C THR A 11 5.08 5.32 13.22
N GLY A 12 6.26 5.03 13.77
CA GLY A 12 7.52 5.15 13.04
C GLY A 12 7.53 4.30 11.77
N CYS A 13 7.11 3.04 11.86
CA CYS A 13 7.00 2.15 10.71
C CYS A 13 5.97 2.65 9.67
N CYS A 14 4.81 3.13 10.09
CA CYS A 14 3.82 3.72 9.18
C CYS A 14 4.37 4.92 8.43
N SER A 15 5.10 5.80 9.13
CA SER A 15 5.71 7.00 8.54
C SER A 15 6.77 6.62 7.50
N CYS A 16 7.64 5.66 7.82
CA CYS A 16 8.62 5.15 6.88
C CYS A 16 7.97 4.59 5.61
N LEU A 17 6.91 3.78 5.78
CA LEU A 17 6.18 3.21 4.66
C LEU A 17 5.48 4.29 3.84
N ASP A 18 4.84 5.28 4.48
CA ASP A 18 4.20 6.43 3.81
C ASP A 18 5.21 7.21 2.97
N HIS A 19 6.43 7.43 3.48
CA HIS A 19 7.48 8.11 2.73
C HIS A 19 7.94 7.31 1.50
N ILE A 20 8.14 5.99 1.62
CA ILE A 20 8.51 5.12 0.50
C ILE A 20 7.43 5.17 -0.59
N VAL A 21 6.18 4.98 -0.19
CA VAL A 21 5.03 4.93 -1.09
C VAL A 21 4.79 6.29 -1.76
N THR A 22 4.86 7.37 -0.99
CA THR A 22 4.76 8.75 -1.51
C THR A 22 5.87 9.05 -2.51
N TYR A 23 7.10 8.60 -2.23
CA TYR A 23 8.22 8.77 -3.14
C TYR A 23 7.97 8.03 -4.46
N LEU A 24 7.59 6.75 -4.40
CA LEU A 24 7.27 5.94 -5.58
C LEU A 24 6.16 6.56 -6.43
N PHE A 25 5.07 6.99 -5.79
CA PHE A 25 3.96 7.63 -6.46
C PHE A 25 4.38 8.91 -7.19
N LYS A 26 5.19 9.76 -6.54
CA LYS A 26 5.74 10.98 -7.15
C LYS A 26 6.64 10.67 -8.35
N GLN A 27 7.46 9.61 -8.27
CA GLN A 27 8.35 9.22 -9.37
C GLN A 27 7.57 8.70 -10.58
N LEU A 28 6.60 7.81 -10.36
CA LEU A 28 5.73 7.32 -11.42
C LEU A 28 4.95 8.47 -12.08
N SER A 29 4.37 9.36 -11.28
CA SER A 29 3.62 10.53 -11.77
C SER A 29 4.48 11.50 -12.59
N ARG A 30 5.78 11.59 -12.28
CA ARG A 30 6.76 12.40 -13.03
C ARG A 30 7.16 11.73 -14.34
N SER A 31 7.37 10.41 -14.34
CA SER A 31 7.74 9.65 -15.54
C SER A 31 6.69 9.74 -16.65
N THR A 32 5.40 9.76 -16.28
CA THR A 32 4.28 9.86 -17.25
C THR A 32 4.17 11.26 -17.89
N LYS A 33 4.66 12.31 -17.22
CA LYS A 33 4.68 13.68 -17.76
C LYS A 33 6.02 13.92 -18.46
N LYS A 34 6.08 13.66 -19.77
CA LYS A 34 7.23 13.98 -20.67
C LYS A 34 8.00 15.22 -20.20
N ARG A 35 9.11 15.05 -19.46
CA ARG A 35 10.08 16.12 -19.24
C ARG A 35 11.48 15.60 -18.94
N SER A 36 12.35 16.08 -19.82
CA SER A 36 13.81 16.24 -19.80
C SER A 36 14.37 16.84 -18.48
N ALA A 37 14.33 16.09 -17.39
CA ALA A 37 15.18 16.35 -16.24
C ALA A 37 15.82 15.02 -15.82
N PRO A 38 17.16 14.93 -15.71
CA PRO A 38 17.80 13.69 -15.31
C PRO A 38 17.35 13.35 -13.90
N LEU A 39 16.56 12.27 -13.78
CA LEU A 39 16.38 11.59 -12.50
C LEU A 39 17.78 11.18 -12.03
N THR A 40 18.08 11.37 -10.75
CA THR A 40 19.33 10.85 -10.19
C THR A 40 19.36 9.33 -10.42
N GLN A 41 20.49 8.78 -10.86
CA GLN A 41 20.61 7.38 -11.27
C GLN A 41 20.08 6.37 -10.23
N GLU A 42 20.20 6.71 -8.95
CA GLU A 42 19.67 5.95 -7.80
C GLU A 42 18.13 5.89 -7.78
N SER A 43 17.45 6.99 -8.12
CA SER A 43 15.99 7.07 -8.18
C SER A 43 15.42 6.13 -9.23
N ASP A 44 16.11 5.99 -10.36
CA ASP A 44 15.68 5.13 -11.45
C ASP A 44 15.84 3.65 -11.08
N ARG A 45 16.93 3.30 -10.38
CA ARG A 45 17.17 1.92 -9.91
C ARG A 45 16.09 1.43 -8.97
N PHE A 46 15.71 2.23 -7.97
CA PHE A 46 14.68 1.81 -7.01
C PHE A 46 13.32 1.61 -7.69
N LEU A 47 12.94 2.55 -8.58
CA LEU A 47 11.71 2.42 -9.35
C LEU A 47 11.74 1.18 -10.26
N HIS A 48 12.88 0.94 -10.92
CA HIS A 48 13.07 -0.21 -11.77
C HIS A 48 12.95 -1.53 -11.01
N ILE A 49 13.56 -1.65 -9.82
CA ILE A 49 13.43 -2.82 -8.95
C ILE A 49 11.96 -3.06 -8.59
N MET A 50 11.22 -2.01 -8.22
CA MET A 50 9.80 -2.12 -7.90
C MET A 50 8.93 -2.49 -9.10
N GLN A 51 9.32 -2.11 -10.32
CA GLN A 51 8.65 -2.54 -11.55
C GLN A 51 8.96 -4.01 -11.91
N GLN A 52 10.18 -4.48 -11.62
CA GLN A 52 10.57 -5.88 -11.81
C GLN A 52 9.98 -6.79 -10.73
N HIS A 53 9.75 -6.25 -9.53
CA HIS A 53 9.25 -6.98 -8.37
C HIS A 53 7.95 -6.36 -7.81
N PRO A 54 6.85 -6.32 -8.58
CA PRO A 54 5.57 -5.77 -8.13
C PRO A 54 5.00 -6.49 -6.90
N GLU A 55 5.38 -7.76 -6.68
CA GLU A 55 5.00 -8.57 -5.53
C GLU A 55 5.36 -7.90 -4.19
N MET A 56 6.43 -7.10 -4.15
CA MET A 56 6.83 -6.41 -2.92
C MET A 56 5.78 -5.39 -2.48
N ILE A 57 5.28 -4.57 -3.41
CA ILE A 57 4.25 -3.57 -3.08
C ILE A 57 2.92 -4.25 -2.82
N GLN A 58 2.60 -5.33 -3.56
CA GLN A 58 1.42 -6.15 -3.32
C GLN A 58 1.41 -6.77 -1.91
N GLN A 59 2.55 -7.30 -1.45
CA GLN A 59 2.70 -7.82 -0.10
C GLN A 59 2.56 -6.72 0.97
N MET A 60 3.12 -5.54 0.74
CA MET A 60 2.93 -4.38 1.64
C MET A 60 1.45 -3.99 1.74
N LEU A 61 0.75 -3.90 0.60
CA LEU A 61 -0.68 -3.60 0.57
C LEU A 61 -1.51 -4.66 1.30
N SER A 62 -1.27 -5.94 1.01
CA SER A 62 -1.96 -7.05 1.66
C SER A 62 -1.74 -7.04 3.18
N THR A 63 -0.50 -6.82 3.61
CA THR A 63 -0.14 -6.74 5.03
C THR A 63 -0.88 -5.60 5.72
N VAL A 64 -0.80 -4.38 5.19
CA VAL A 64 -1.45 -3.20 5.80
C VAL A 64 -2.98 -3.38 5.84
N LEU A 65 -3.57 -3.89 4.76
CA LEU A 65 -5.01 -4.11 4.71
C LEU A 65 -5.46 -5.18 5.71
N ASN A 66 -4.71 -6.28 5.83
CA ASN A 66 -5.02 -7.34 6.80
C ASN A 66 -4.94 -6.82 8.24
N ILE A 67 -3.93 -6.00 8.56
CA ILE A 67 -3.81 -5.37 9.89
C ILE A 67 -5.04 -4.50 10.18
N ILE A 68 -5.52 -3.72 9.21
CA ILE A 68 -6.65 -2.82 9.42
C ILE A 68 -7.98 -3.58 9.56
N ILE A 69 -8.19 -4.63 8.76
CA ILE A 69 -9.46 -5.35 8.72
C ILE A 69 -9.57 -6.39 9.84
N PHE A 70 -8.48 -7.10 10.14
CA PHE A 70 -8.53 -8.30 10.98
C PHE A 70 -7.82 -8.13 12.32
N GLU A 71 -7.00 -7.11 12.52
CA GLU A 71 -6.35 -6.83 13.81
C GLU A 71 -7.01 -5.64 14.52
N ASP A 72 -6.86 -5.58 15.85
CA ASP A 72 -7.19 -4.39 16.67
C ASP A 72 -6.18 -3.26 16.37
N CYS A 73 -6.24 -2.70 15.16
CA CYS A 73 -5.35 -1.65 14.70
C CYS A 73 -5.63 -0.36 15.51
N ARG A 74 -4.82 -0.11 16.54
CA ARG A 74 -4.95 1.11 17.38
C ARG A 74 -4.45 2.37 16.69
N ASN A 75 -3.60 2.23 15.67
CA ASN A 75 -2.94 3.33 14.98
C ASN A 75 -3.54 3.65 13.60
N GLN A 76 -4.87 3.60 13.49
CA GLN A 76 -5.58 3.68 12.21
C GLN A 76 -5.25 4.95 11.41
N TRP A 77 -5.09 6.08 12.10
CA TRP A 77 -4.78 7.36 11.48
C TRP A 77 -3.43 7.37 10.76
N SER A 78 -2.40 6.82 11.40
CA SER A 78 -1.08 6.72 10.75
C SER A 78 -1.06 5.62 9.70
N MET A 79 -1.83 4.54 9.88
CA MET A 79 -1.87 3.40 8.95
C MET A 79 -2.65 3.69 7.67
N SER A 80 -3.62 4.60 7.70
CA SER A 80 -4.42 4.97 6.52
C SER A 80 -3.58 5.66 5.44
N ARG A 81 -2.57 6.44 5.84
CA ARG A 81 -1.66 7.16 4.92
C ARG A 81 -0.88 6.20 3.99
N PRO A 82 -0.09 5.23 4.50
CA PRO A 82 0.56 4.26 3.63
C PRO A 82 -0.45 3.38 2.89
N LEU A 83 -1.59 3.02 3.50
CA LEU A 83 -2.63 2.24 2.80
C LEU A 83 -3.11 2.93 1.52
N LEU A 84 -3.47 4.22 1.62
CA LEU A 84 -3.97 4.98 0.46
C LEU A 84 -2.94 5.00 -0.66
N GLY A 85 -1.68 5.30 -0.34
CA GLY A 85 -0.65 5.32 -1.36
C GLY A 85 -0.39 3.93 -1.97
N LEU A 86 -0.46 2.85 -1.18
CA LEU A 86 -0.33 1.48 -1.67
C LEU A 86 -1.48 1.09 -2.61
N ILE A 87 -2.71 1.50 -2.30
CA ILE A 87 -3.88 1.32 -3.18
C ILE A 87 -3.67 2.07 -4.49
N LEU A 88 -3.25 3.33 -4.44
CA LEU A 88 -3.01 4.14 -5.64
C LEU A 88 -1.89 3.56 -6.54
N LEU A 89 -0.89 2.91 -5.94
CA LEU A 89 0.17 2.23 -6.68
C LEU A 89 -0.28 0.89 -7.28
N ASN A 90 -1.27 0.22 -6.70
CA ASN A 90 -1.68 -1.14 -7.06
C ASN A 90 -3.21 -1.32 -7.06
N GLU A 91 -3.93 -0.44 -7.73
CA GLU A 91 -5.39 -0.40 -7.73
C GLU A 91 -6.01 -1.73 -8.19
N LYS A 92 -5.44 -2.34 -9.22
CA LYS A 92 -5.91 -3.63 -9.75
C LYS A 92 -5.82 -4.74 -8.71
N TYR A 93 -4.66 -4.86 -8.05
CA TYR A 93 -4.44 -5.86 -7.01
C TYR A 93 -5.29 -5.59 -5.76
N PHE A 94 -5.53 -4.32 -5.41
CA PHE A 94 -6.47 -3.96 -4.35
C PHE A 94 -7.87 -4.48 -4.65
N SER A 95 -8.35 -4.33 -5.89
CA SER A 95 -9.65 -4.85 -6.32
C SER A 95 -9.73 -6.37 -6.17
N ASP A 96 -8.69 -7.09 -6.62
CA ASP A 96 -8.61 -8.54 -6.48
C ASP A 96 -8.61 -8.97 -5.00
N LEU A 97 -7.87 -8.26 -4.16
CA LEU A 97 -7.81 -8.52 -2.72
C LEU A 97 -9.17 -8.25 -2.04
N ARG A 98 -9.84 -7.14 -2.37
CA ARG A 98 -11.20 -6.84 -1.91
C ARG A 98 -12.15 -7.97 -2.29
N ASN A 99 -12.15 -8.39 -3.55
CA ASN A 99 -13.03 -9.46 -4.04
C ASN A 99 -12.74 -10.78 -3.31
N SER A 100 -11.48 -11.12 -3.10
CA SER A 100 -11.07 -12.29 -2.32
C SER A 100 -11.61 -12.24 -0.89
N ILE A 101 -11.47 -11.09 -0.21
CA ILE A 101 -12.00 -10.89 1.14
C ILE A 101 -13.52 -11.02 1.17
N VAL A 102 -14.24 -10.40 0.22
CA VAL A 102 -15.70 -10.49 0.15
C VAL A 102 -16.12 -11.94 -0.09
N ASN A 103 -15.52 -12.62 -1.06
CA ASN A 103 -15.86 -14.01 -1.40
C ASN A 103 -15.54 -15.00 -0.26
N SER A 104 -14.63 -14.65 0.65
CA SER A 104 -14.36 -15.44 1.86
C SER A 104 -15.44 -15.33 2.94
N GLN A 105 -16.36 -14.36 2.84
CA GLN A 105 -17.45 -14.18 3.79
C GLN A 105 -18.62 -15.13 3.48
N PRO A 106 -19.49 -15.42 4.47
CA PRO A 106 -20.74 -16.14 4.22
C PRO A 106 -21.61 -15.45 3.15
N PRO A 107 -22.38 -16.20 2.32
CA PRO A 107 -23.15 -15.64 1.20
C PRO A 107 -24.09 -14.49 1.60
N GLU A 108 -24.63 -14.53 2.82
CA GLU A 108 -25.53 -13.50 3.34
C GLU A 108 -24.82 -12.16 3.54
N LYS A 109 -23.53 -12.19 3.90
CA LYS A 109 -22.70 -10.98 4.08
C LYS A 109 -22.11 -10.49 2.77
N GLN A 110 -21.85 -11.38 1.81
CA GLN A 110 -21.33 -11.00 0.49
C GLN A 110 -22.21 -9.96 -0.19
N GLN A 111 -23.53 -10.19 -0.21
CA GLN A 111 -24.50 -9.26 -0.83
C GLN A 111 -24.44 -7.86 -0.23
N ALA A 112 -24.25 -7.73 1.09
CA ALA A 112 -24.16 -6.44 1.76
C ALA A 112 -22.83 -5.70 1.48
N MET A 113 -21.75 -6.42 1.14
CA MET A 113 -20.42 -5.84 0.89
C MET A 113 -20.14 -5.54 -0.59
N HIS A 114 -21.02 -6.02 -1.49
CA HIS A 114 -21.02 -5.69 -2.91
C HIS A 114 -21.75 -4.38 -3.25
N LEU A 115 -22.55 -3.86 -2.31
CA LEU A 115 -23.20 -2.54 -2.37
C LEU A 115 -22.18 -1.40 -2.19
#